data_AF-A0A563C6H5-F1
#
_entry.id   AF-A0A563C6H5-F1
#
_cell.length_a   1.000
_cell.length_b   1.000
_cell.length_c   1.000
_cell.angle_alpha   90.00
_cell.angle_beta   90.00
_cell.angle_gamma   90.00
#
_symmetry.space_group_name_H-M   'P 1'
#
loop_
_entity.id
_entity.type
_entity.pdbx_description
1 polymer ?
#
loop_
_entity_poly.entity_id
_entity_poly.type
_entity_poly.pdbx_seq_one_letter_code
_entity_poly.pdbx_strand_id
1 'polypeptide(L)'
;MDMGRVKGFTIIEVTLFLAITGAIAIVMVVGFSSQIAAQRYYDSVNEFKSKLDNIYNGVNNIQNFFDNNMVTCDSYANIQLKEDRSAPDRGMSDCIILGSYVWMDGSNPDTFRKRIVVGYKSPSDRRQEYLTSIETDEQDLKSYRLNIISGSYMKNVGGTVQSVTTADESKLSWGSYPNNTPFSILVLRAGNSGNIRTYVSNNIVNFDGTTVDAELKDMIKPENQKELNFCIMPSGYSGYRGAKTALRLNAHASGSGAVQYLNTEQSNNVGCH
;
A
#
# COMPACT_ATOMS: atom_id res chain seq x y z
N MET A 1 8.82 51.39 60.21
CA MET A 1 8.03 50.65 59.21
C MET A 1 8.29 51.33 57.88
N ASP A 2 9.24 50.81 57.12
CA ASP A 2 9.60 51.38 55.82
C ASP A 2 8.57 50.92 54.80
N MET A 3 7.73 51.85 54.34
CA MET A 3 6.64 51.56 53.43
C MET A 3 7.23 51.46 52.03
N GLY A 4 7.59 50.22 51.64
CA GLY A 4 8.19 49.91 50.35
C GLY A 4 7.41 50.54 49.20
N ARG A 5 8.01 51.54 48.56
CA ARG A 5 7.41 52.29 47.44
C ARG A 5 7.25 51.34 46.25
N VAL A 6 6.02 50.95 45.93
CA VAL A 6 5.71 50.13 44.76
C VAL A 6 6.06 50.95 43.51
N LYS A 7 7.16 50.61 42.84
CA LYS A 7 7.54 51.20 41.55
C LYS A 7 6.71 50.52 40.46
N GLY A 8 5.76 51.25 39.88
CA GLY A 8 5.03 50.81 38.69
C GLY A 8 5.91 50.89 37.43
N PHE A 9 5.67 49.98 36.49
CA PHE A 9 6.31 50.03 35.16
C PHE A 9 5.79 51.21 34.35
N THR A 10 6.68 51.86 33.60
CA THR A 10 6.28 52.95 32.70
C THR A 10 5.63 52.41 31.43
N ILE A 11 4.72 53.18 30.83
CA ILE A 11 4.04 52.79 29.57
C ILE A 11 5.07 52.45 28.49
N ILE A 12 6.16 53.20 28.40
CA ILE A 12 7.23 52.97 27.42
C ILE A 12 7.99 51.65 27.63
N GLU A 13 8.15 51.23 28.89
CA GLU A 13 8.83 49.97 29.24
C GLU A 13 7.94 48.77 28.92
N VAL A 14 6.64 48.87 29.20
CA VAL A 14 5.65 47.85 28.86
C VAL A 14 5.51 47.69 27.35
N THR A 15 5.47 48.80 26.59
CA THR A 15 5.35 48.74 25.13
C THR A 15 6.64 48.23 24.46
N LEU A 16 7.81 48.61 24.97
CA LEU A 16 9.10 48.08 24.50
C LEU A 16 9.22 46.58 24.77
N PHE A 17 8.84 46.14 25.97
CA PHE A 17 8.82 44.72 26.32
C PHE A 17 7.88 43.95 25.39
N LEU A 18 6.65 44.42 25.18
CA LEU A 18 5.68 43.80 24.28
C LEU A 18 6.19 43.74 22.83
N ALA A 19 6.84 44.79 22.34
CA ALA A 19 7.41 44.84 21.00
C ALA A 19 8.52 43.79 20.82
N ILE A 20 9.43 43.67 21.79
CA ILE A 20 10.51 42.67 21.75
C ILE A 20 9.93 41.25 21.86
N THR A 21 9.01 41.01 22.79
CA THR A 21 8.38 39.68 22.93
C THR A 21 7.58 39.30 21.69
N GLY A 22 6.88 40.25 21.08
CA GLY A 22 6.13 40.03 19.84
C GLY A 22 7.04 39.73 18.66
N ALA A 23 8.15 40.46 18.52
CA ALA A 23 9.15 40.21 17.48
C ALA A 23 9.78 38.82 17.62
N ILE A 24 10.16 38.44 18.85
CA ILE A 24 10.71 37.10 19.14
C ILE A 24 9.67 36.01 18.81
N ALA A 25 8.40 36.20 19.20
CA ALA A 25 7.33 35.24 18.92
C ALA A 25 7.13 35.02 17.41
N ILE A 26 7.15 36.09 16.61
CA ILE A 26 7.04 36.00 15.14
C ILE A 26 8.20 35.19 14.56
N VAL A 27 9.43 35.47 14.99
CA VAL A 27 10.63 34.75 14.53
C VAL A 27 10.55 33.26 14.88
N MET A 28 10.10 32.93 16.09
CA MET A 28 9.89 31.53 16.50
C MET A 28 8.84 30.84 15.62
N VAL A 29 7.68 31.46 15.38
CA VAL A 29 6.62 30.89 14.54
C VAL A 29 7.10 30.59 13.12
N VAL A 30 7.84 31.52 12.52
CA VAL A 30 8.43 31.31 11.18
C VAL A 30 9.48 30.21 11.21
N GLY A 31 10.36 30.18 12.21
CA GLY A 31 11.37 29.13 12.38
C GLY A 31 10.75 27.73 12.50
N PHE A 32 9.74 27.57 13.35
CA PHE A 32 9.06 26.29 13.57
C PHE A 32 8.30 25.81 12.33
N SER A 33 7.78 26.71 11.50
CA SER A 33 7.04 26.33 10.28
C SER A 33 7.88 25.47 9.32
N SER A 34 9.18 25.79 9.19
CA SER A 34 10.11 25.05 8.32
C SER A 34 10.44 23.66 8.86
N GLN A 35 10.61 23.53 10.18
CA GLN A 35 10.90 22.25 10.83
C GLN A 35 9.70 21.32 10.81
N ILE A 36 8.50 21.86 11.06
CA ILE A 36 7.24 21.11 10.96
C ILE A 36 7.05 20.59 9.53
N ALA A 37 7.35 21.41 8.51
CA ALA A 37 7.27 20.99 7.13
C ALA A 37 8.22 19.83 6.82
N ALA A 38 9.45 19.88 7.30
CA ALA A 38 10.41 18.78 7.14
C ALA A 38 9.97 17.52 7.89
N GLN A 39 9.45 17.65 9.12
CA GLN A 39 8.97 16.50 9.87
C GLN A 39 7.78 15.82 9.18
N ARG A 40 6.79 16.59 8.74
CA ARG A 40 5.64 16.08 7.97
C ARG A 40 6.08 15.38 6.70
N TYR A 41 7.11 15.92 6.03
CA TYR A 41 7.70 15.29 4.86
C TYR A 41 8.27 13.90 5.21
N TYR A 42 9.13 13.79 6.22
CA TYR A 42 9.71 12.52 6.62
C TYR A 42 8.67 11.51 7.10
N ASP A 43 7.70 11.96 7.89
CA ASP A 43 6.60 11.12 8.36
C ASP A 43 5.79 10.56 7.17
N SER A 44 5.54 11.39 6.15
CA SER A 44 4.85 10.98 4.92
C SER A 44 5.62 9.90 4.16
N VAL A 45 6.93 10.11 3.97
CA VAL A 45 7.80 9.15 3.28
C VAL A 45 7.84 7.82 4.03
N ASN A 46 7.98 7.87 5.36
CA ASN A 46 8.04 6.69 6.21
C ASN A 46 6.70 5.94 6.27
N GLU A 47 5.58 6.67 6.31
CA GLU A 47 4.25 6.08 6.23
C GLU A 47 4.06 5.33 4.91
N PHE A 48 4.45 5.91 3.77
CA PHE A 48 4.34 5.24 2.48
C PHE A 48 5.18 3.98 2.42
N LYS A 49 6.45 4.08 2.83
CA LYS A 49 7.33 2.92 2.88
C LYS A 49 6.72 1.82 3.76
N SER A 50 6.23 2.17 4.94
CA SER A 50 5.56 1.22 5.85
C SER A 50 4.35 0.55 5.19
N LYS A 51 3.53 1.29 4.43
CA LYS A 51 2.40 0.70 3.68
C LYS A 51 2.87 -0.29 2.62
N LEU A 52 3.93 0.02 1.87
CA LEU A 52 4.52 -0.90 0.89
C LEU A 52 5.13 -2.13 1.57
N ASP A 53 5.88 -1.95 2.66
CA ASP A 53 6.49 -3.05 3.42
C ASP A 53 5.40 -3.97 4.00
N ASN A 54 4.27 -3.42 4.45
CA ASN A 54 3.12 -4.20 4.94
C ASN A 54 2.47 -5.07 3.86
N ILE A 55 2.52 -4.66 2.59
CA ILE A 55 2.05 -5.50 1.48
C ILE A 55 2.94 -6.74 1.36
N TYR A 56 4.25 -6.56 1.33
CA TYR A 56 5.19 -7.69 1.26
C TYR A 56 5.07 -8.62 2.48
N ASN A 57 4.90 -8.07 3.67
CA ASN A 57 4.70 -8.86 4.89
C ASN A 57 3.40 -9.68 4.82
N GLY A 58 2.31 -9.08 4.29
CA GLY A 58 1.04 -9.78 4.11
C GLY A 58 1.10 -10.90 3.07
N VAL A 59 1.89 -10.72 2.00
CA VAL A 59 2.12 -11.76 0.97
C VAL A 59 3.09 -12.83 1.45
N ASN A 60 4.01 -12.53 2.38
CA ASN A 60 4.91 -13.52 2.96
C ASN A 60 4.18 -14.40 4.00
N ASN A 61 3.35 -13.79 4.85
CA ASN A 61 2.59 -14.47 5.89
C ASN A 61 1.12 -14.66 5.50
N ILE A 62 0.89 -15.45 4.44
CA ILE A 62 -0.45 -15.75 3.95
C ILE A 62 -1.15 -16.65 4.96
N GLN A 63 -2.14 -16.10 5.64
CA GLN A 63 -3.06 -16.86 6.46
C GLN A 63 -4.28 -17.21 5.63
N ASN A 64 -4.65 -18.48 5.61
CA ASN A 64 -5.87 -18.90 4.94
C ASN A 64 -7.07 -18.40 5.77
N PHE A 65 -7.75 -17.35 5.32
CA PHE A 65 -8.85 -16.73 6.08
C PHE A 65 -10.15 -17.54 6.07
N PHE A 66 -10.19 -18.65 5.34
CA PHE A 66 -11.35 -19.52 5.19
C PHE A 66 -11.44 -20.56 6.31
N ASP A 67 -11.43 -20.11 7.56
CA ASP A 67 -11.29 -21.00 8.74
C ASP A 67 -12.43 -22.01 8.92
N ASN A 68 -13.59 -21.84 8.29
CA ASN A 68 -14.79 -22.61 8.62
C ASN A 68 -15.53 -23.30 7.47
N ASN A 69 -14.90 -23.54 6.31
CA ASN A 69 -15.52 -24.27 5.19
C ASN A 69 -16.84 -23.66 4.66
N MET A 70 -17.20 -22.44 5.09
CA MET A 70 -18.42 -21.73 4.69
C MET A 70 -18.24 -20.98 3.37
N VAL A 71 -17.02 -21.00 2.84
CA VAL A 71 -16.60 -20.25 1.68
C VAL A 71 -15.95 -21.23 0.71
N THR A 72 -16.48 -21.27 -0.51
CA THR A 72 -15.95 -22.04 -1.63
C THR A 72 -15.54 -21.08 -2.75
N CYS A 73 -14.80 -21.60 -3.72
CA CYS A 73 -14.55 -20.89 -4.94
C CYS A 73 -15.11 -21.62 -6.14
N ASP A 74 -15.68 -20.87 -7.07
CA ASP A 74 -16.02 -21.41 -8.37
C ASP A 74 -14.77 -21.60 -9.25
N SER A 75 -14.98 -22.17 -10.44
CA SER A 75 -13.94 -22.35 -11.47
C SER A 75 -13.34 -21.05 -12.02
N TYR A 76 -13.81 -19.89 -11.54
CA TYR A 76 -13.36 -18.56 -11.90
C TYR A 76 -12.67 -17.84 -10.73
N ALA A 77 -12.36 -18.56 -9.65
CA ALA A 77 -11.82 -18.01 -8.40
C ALA A 77 -12.70 -16.92 -7.77
N ASN A 78 -14.01 -16.91 -8.05
CA ASN A 78 -14.94 -16.09 -7.30
C ASN A 78 -15.24 -16.75 -5.97
N ILE A 79 -15.21 -15.96 -4.92
CA ILE A 79 -15.54 -16.40 -3.57
C ILE A 79 -17.05 -16.47 -3.42
N GLN A 80 -17.55 -17.66 -3.07
CA GLN A 80 -18.97 -17.92 -2.86
C GLN A 80 -19.20 -18.55 -1.50
N LEU A 81 -20.41 -18.43 -0.97
CA LEU A 81 -20.80 -19.15 0.24
C LEU A 81 -21.11 -20.60 -0.11
N LYS A 82 -20.62 -21.54 0.70
CA LYS A 82 -21.00 -22.94 0.59
C LYS A 82 -22.46 -23.08 1.05
N GLU A 83 -23.38 -23.36 0.11
CA GLU A 83 -24.81 -23.52 0.42
C GLU A 83 -25.08 -24.78 1.26
N ASP A 84 -24.24 -25.80 1.12
CA ASP A 84 -24.41 -27.09 1.78
C ASP A 84 -23.60 -27.17 3.09
N ARG A 85 -24.32 -27.19 4.23
CA ARG A 85 -23.76 -27.27 5.60
C ARG A 85 -23.29 -28.68 5.99
N SER A 86 -23.29 -29.61 5.05
CA SER A 86 -22.86 -30.99 5.25
C SER A 86 -21.33 -31.07 5.50
N ALA A 87 -20.95 -32.06 6.31
CA ALA A 87 -19.71 -32.17 7.08
C ALA A 87 -18.40 -31.68 6.39
N PRO A 88 -17.47 -31.09 7.16
CA PRO A 88 -16.32 -30.35 6.63
C PRO A 88 -15.23 -31.26 6.03
N ASP A 89 -14.87 -31.03 4.77
CA ASP A 89 -13.53 -31.34 4.28
C ASP A 89 -12.53 -30.38 4.93
N ARG A 90 -12.04 -30.74 6.12
CA ARG A 90 -11.08 -29.91 6.85
C ARG A 90 -9.83 -29.70 6.00
N GLY A 91 -9.49 -28.43 5.75
CA GLY A 91 -8.21 -28.06 5.14
C GLY A 91 -8.19 -27.92 3.62
N MET A 92 -9.33 -27.95 2.94
CA MET A 92 -9.39 -27.67 1.49
C MET A 92 -10.42 -26.60 1.18
N SER A 93 -9.98 -25.34 1.19
CA SER A 93 -10.63 -24.30 0.39
C SER A 93 -10.06 -24.41 -1.02
N ASP A 94 -10.91 -24.46 -2.04
CA ASP A 94 -10.43 -24.62 -3.43
C ASP A 94 -9.68 -23.38 -3.95
N CYS A 95 -9.86 -22.24 -3.28
CA CYS A 95 -9.07 -21.02 -3.48
C CYS A 95 -7.90 -20.90 -2.52
N ILE A 96 -6.79 -20.42 -3.06
CA ILE A 96 -5.59 -20.06 -2.32
C ILE A 96 -5.39 -18.54 -2.46
N ILE A 97 -5.06 -17.87 -1.37
CA ILE A 97 -4.63 -16.47 -1.43
C ILE A 97 -3.21 -16.46 -1.97
N LEU A 98 -2.97 -15.71 -3.03
CA LEU A 98 -1.66 -15.65 -3.69
C LEU A 98 -0.98 -14.30 -3.55
N GLY A 99 -1.73 -13.24 -3.23
CA GLY A 99 -1.10 -11.95 -3.04
C GLY A 99 -2.03 -10.77 -2.86
N SER A 100 -1.57 -9.60 -3.30
CA SER A 100 -2.28 -8.33 -3.17
C SER A 100 -2.11 -7.46 -4.40
N TYR A 101 -3.20 -6.81 -4.78
CA TYR A 101 -3.25 -5.77 -5.81
C TYR A 101 -3.44 -4.42 -5.15
N VAL A 102 -2.64 -3.45 -5.54
CA VAL A 102 -2.54 -2.14 -4.92
C VAL A 102 -2.58 -1.09 -6.01
N TRP A 103 -3.32 0.00 -5.79
CA TRP A 103 -3.36 1.09 -6.76
C TRP A 103 -3.66 2.42 -6.09
N MET A 104 -3.26 3.49 -6.79
CA MET A 104 -3.62 4.86 -6.47
C MET A 104 -4.22 5.51 -7.72
N ASP A 105 -5.29 6.28 -7.49
CA ASP A 105 -5.96 7.05 -8.54
C ASP A 105 -5.35 8.45 -8.63
N GLY A 106 -5.09 8.91 -9.85
CA GLY A 106 -4.67 10.29 -10.09
C GLY A 106 -5.71 11.32 -9.65
N SER A 107 -6.98 10.95 -9.56
CA SER A 107 -8.06 11.80 -9.07
C SER A 107 -8.06 11.96 -7.54
N ASN A 108 -7.55 10.95 -6.82
CA ASN A 108 -7.45 10.93 -5.35
C ASN A 108 -6.03 10.50 -4.95
N PRO A 109 -5.02 11.37 -5.14
CA PRO A 109 -3.61 11.02 -4.98
C PRO A 109 -3.18 10.82 -3.51
N ASP A 110 -4.10 10.99 -2.56
CA ASP A 110 -3.95 10.77 -1.13
C ASP A 110 -4.54 9.44 -0.65
N THR A 111 -5.16 8.66 -1.54
CA THR A 111 -5.88 7.44 -1.17
C THR A 111 -5.16 6.21 -1.70
N PHE A 112 -4.59 5.45 -0.77
CA PHE A 112 -3.96 4.17 -1.05
C PHE A 112 -4.98 3.04 -0.95
N ARG A 113 -5.10 2.23 -2.02
CA ARG A 113 -6.10 1.16 -2.11
C ARG A 113 -5.41 -0.18 -2.26
N LYS A 114 -5.88 -1.19 -1.53
CA LYS A 114 -5.39 -2.57 -1.60
C LYS A 114 -6.57 -3.54 -1.68
N ARG A 115 -6.42 -4.58 -2.50
CA ARG A 115 -7.30 -5.75 -2.59
C ARG A 115 -6.49 -7.04 -2.55
N ILE A 116 -7.12 -8.11 -2.11
CA ILE A 116 -6.51 -9.45 -2.06
C ILE A 116 -6.68 -10.14 -3.42
N VAL A 117 -5.62 -10.83 -3.85
CA VAL A 117 -5.62 -11.67 -5.06
C VAL A 117 -5.72 -13.13 -4.63
N VAL A 118 -6.67 -13.85 -5.22
CA VAL A 118 -6.90 -15.28 -5.01
C VAL A 118 -6.66 -16.06 -6.30
N GLY A 119 -6.21 -17.29 -6.17
CA GLY A 119 -6.07 -18.24 -7.26
C GLY A 119 -6.89 -19.50 -7.01
N TYR A 120 -7.51 -19.99 -8.08
CA TYR A 120 -8.15 -21.29 -8.13
C TYR A 120 -7.36 -22.20 -9.08
N LYS A 121 -7.12 -23.44 -8.67
CA LYS A 121 -6.49 -24.45 -9.51
C LYS A 121 -7.41 -25.65 -9.61
N SER A 122 -7.85 -25.96 -10.83
CA SER A 122 -8.74 -27.10 -11.10
C SER A 122 -8.08 -28.41 -10.63
N PRO A 123 -8.85 -29.37 -10.08
CA PRO A 123 -8.32 -30.68 -9.70
C PRO A 123 -7.60 -31.42 -10.86
N SER A 124 -8.05 -31.22 -12.10
CA SER A 124 -7.38 -31.73 -13.31
C SER A 124 -5.98 -31.14 -13.48
N ASP A 125 -5.84 -29.83 -13.25
CA ASP A 125 -4.62 -29.07 -13.49
C ASP A 125 -3.58 -29.35 -12.38
N ARG A 126 -4.05 -29.57 -11.14
CA ARG A 126 -3.20 -30.06 -10.03
C ARG A 126 -2.59 -31.42 -10.35
N ARG A 127 -3.38 -32.32 -10.95
CA ARG A 127 -2.90 -33.66 -11.34
C ARG A 127 -1.92 -33.59 -12.52
N GLN A 128 -2.14 -32.67 -13.47
CA GLN A 128 -1.23 -32.46 -14.59
C GLN A 128 0.11 -31.84 -14.16
N GLU A 129 0.11 -30.87 -13.24
CA GLU A 129 1.32 -30.29 -12.64
C GLU A 129 2.21 -31.33 -11.97
N TYR A 130 1.61 -32.28 -11.22
CA TYR A 130 2.39 -33.37 -10.62
C TYR A 130 3.13 -34.22 -11.68
N LEU A 131 2.65 -34.22 -12.92
CA LEU A 131 3.22 -34.96 -14.05
C LEU A 131 4.13 -34.10 -14.95
N THR A 132 4.03 -32.77 -14.89
CA THR A 132 4.85 -31.82 -15.65
C THR A 132 5.69 -30.99 -14.69
N SER A 133 7.02 -31.10 -14.72
CA SER A 133 7.90 -30.27 -13.88
C SER A 133 7.73 -28.79 -14.20
N ILE A 134 6.98 -28.06 -13.37
CA ILE A 134 6.95 -26.61 -13.41
C ILE A 134 8.30 -26.11 -12.89
N GLU A 135 9.09 -25.49 -13.77
CA GLU A 135 10.48 -25.09 -13.46
C GLU A 135 10.59 -23.63 -13.01
N THR A 136 9.60 -22.78 -13.30
CA THR A 136 9.65 -21.34 -13.01
C THR A 136 8.44 -20.83 -12.24
N ASP A 137 8.67 -19.82 -11.39
CA ASP A 137 7.61 -19.13 -10.62
C ASP A 137 6.51 -18.54 -11.52
N GLU A 138 6.87 -18.10 -12.72
CA GLU A 138 5.92 -17.50 -13.65
C GLU A 138 4.98 -18.57 -14.24
N GLN A 139 5.51 -19.74 -14.60
CA GLN A 139 4.70 -20.87 -15.04
C GLN A 139 3.78 -21.38 -13.93
N ASP A 140 4.28 -21.39 -12.68
CA ASP A 140 3.47 -21.72 -11.51
C ASP A 140 2.29 -20.75 -11.36
N LEU A 141 2.56 -19.43 -11.33
CA LEU A 141 1.52 -18.41 -11.20
C LEU A 141 0.50 -18.43 -12.35
N LYS A 142 0.93 -18.71 -13.59
CA LYS A 142 0.05 -18.86 -14.76
C LYS A 142 -0.81 -20.13 -14.72
N SER A 143 -0.41 -21.14 -13.96
CA SER A 143 -1.21 -22.35 -13.78
C SER A 143 -2.48 -22.12 -12.95
N TYR A 144 -2.57 -21.00 -12.23
CA TYR A 144 -3.75 -20.62 -11.46
C TYR A 144 -4.69 -19.76 -12.28
N ARG A 145 -6.00 -19.99 -12.10
CA ARG A 145 -7.03 -19.02 -12.46
C ARG A 145 -7.06 -17.96 -11.38
N LEU A 146 -6.55 -16.78 -11.68
CA LEU A 146 -6.44 -15.71 -10.71
C LEU A 146 -7.65 -14.77 -10.77
N ASN A 147 -8.02 -14.20 -9.62
CA ASN A 147 -9.07 -13.21 -9.49
C ASN A 147 -8.75 -12.24 -8.33
N ILE A 148 -9.22 -10.99 -8.44
CA ILE A 148 -9.12 -9.99 -7.38
C ILE A 148 -10.49 -9.87 -6.73
N ILE A 149 -10.54 -10.12 -5.42
CA ILE A 149 -11.82 -10.09 -4.72
C ILE A 149 -12.32 -8.63 -4.66
N SER A 150 -13.39 -8.33 -5.37
CA SER A 150 -14.09 -7.05 -5.30
C SER A 150 -15.25 -7.12 -4.31
N GLY A 151 -15.30 -6.22 -3.34
CA GLY A 151 -16.45 -6.05 -2.45
C GLY A 151 -16.23 -6.58 -1.05
N SER A 152 -17.11 -7.46 -0.56
CA SER A 152 -17.01 -8.05 0.77
C SER A 152 -17.12 -9.57 0.68
N TYR A 153 -16.34 -10.29 1.49
CA TYR A 153 -16.52 -11.73 1.72
C TYR A 153 -16.89 -11.98 3.17
N MET A 154 -17.49 -13.13 3.45
CA MET A 154 -17.78 -13.54 4.81
C MET A 154 -16.56 -14.22 5.43
N LYS A 155 -16.11 -13.76 6.59
CA LYS A 155 -15.06 -14.39 7.39
C LYS A 155 -15.62 -14.80 8.75
N ASN A 156 -15.21 -15.94 9.27
CA ASN A 156 -15.50 -16.26 10.66
C ASN A 156 -14.41 -15.68 11.57
N VAL A 157 -14.80 -14.89 12.56
CA VAL A 157 -13.90 -14.27 13.54
C VAL A 157 -14.37 -14.69 14.92
N GLY A 158 -13.67 -15.64 15.54
CA GLY A 158 -13.99 -16.12 16.88
C GLY A 158 -15.37 -16.78 17.03
N GLY A 159 -15.84 -17.50 16.00
CA GLY A 159 -17.14 -18.18 15.97
C GLY A 159 -18.24 -17.40 15.25
N THR A 160 -18.09 -16.09 15.05
CA THR A 160 -19.09 -15.25 14.39
C THR A 160 -18.76 -15.01 12.93
N VAL A 161 -19.72 -15.22 12.03
CA VAL A 161 -19.58 -14.87 10.60
C VAL A 161 -19.76 -13.36 10.45
N GLN A 162 -18.76 -12.68 9.92
CA GLN A 162 -18.75 -11.24 9.69
C GLN A 162 -18.50 -10.93 8.22
N SER A 163 -19.15 -9.88 7.72
CA SER A 163 -18.81 -9.29 6.43
C SER A 163 -17.48 -8.54 6.53
N VAL A 164 -16.50 -8.96 5.75
CA VAL A 164 -15.18 -8.33 5.66
C VAL A 164 -15.05 -7.71 4.28
N THR A 165 -14.90 -6.40 4.24
CA THR A 165 -14.58 -5.67 3.01
C THR A 165 -13.17 -6.03 2.54
N THR A 166 -13.03 -6.33 1.26
CA THR A 166 -11.75 -6.72 0.63
C THR A 166 -10.90 -5.52 0.25
N ALA A 167 -11.56 -4.37 0.10
CA ALA A 167 -10.92 -3.10 -0.11
C ALA A 167 -10.43 -2.55 1.24
N ASP A 168 -9.12 -2.49 1.38
CA ASP A 168 -8.45 -1.70 2.41
C ASP A 168 -8.13 -0.35 1.77
N GLU A 169 -8.86 0.68 2.20
CA GLU A 169 -8.64 2.07 1.79
C GLU A 169 -7.99 2.81 2.94
N SER A 170 -6.76 3.24 2.73
CA SER A 170 -6.02 4.05 3.68
C SER A 170 -5.84 5.44 3.09
N LYS A 171 -6.38 6.45 3.76
CA LYS A 171 -5.96 7.84 3.50
C LYS A 171 -4.54 8.00 4.00
N LEU A 172 -3.67 8.46 3.12
CA LEU A 172 -2.31 8.83 3.43
C LEU A 172 -2.33 10.24 4.01
N SER A 173 -1.39 10.52 4.91
CA SER A 173 -1.17 11.89 5.40
C SER A 173 -0.61 12.84 4.31
N TRP A 174 -0.44 12.35 3.08
CA TRP A 174 0.22 13.01 1.96
C TRP A 174 -0.37 12.62 0.61
N GLY A 175 -0.01 13.36 -0.44
CA GLY A 175 -0.47 13.11 -1.81
C GLY A 175 0.71 12.89 -2.77
N SER A 176 0.57 11.99 -3.75
CA SER A 176 1.57 11.85 -4.82
C SER A 176 1.58 13.09 -5.73
N TYR A 177 2.58 13.96 -5.57
CA TYR A 177 2.81 15.18 -6.38
C TYR A 177 4.24 15.13 -6.95
N PRO A 178 4.54 15.58 -8.19
CA PRO A 178 3.77 16.53 -9.00
C PRO A 178 2.76 15.95 -10.00
N ASN A 179 2.74 14.64 -10.23
CA ASN A 179 2.14 14.18 -11.49
C ASN A 179 0.79 13.50 -11.39
N ASN A 180 0.13 13.40 -10.22
CA ASN A 180 -1.17 12.69 -10.08
C ASN A 180 -1.19 11.40 -10.92
N THR A 181 -0.06 10.71 -11.00
CA THR A 181 0.12 9.66 -12.00
C THR A 181 -0.48 8.41 -11.40
N PRO A 182 -1.58 7.89 -11.99
CA PRO A 182 -2.14 6.65 -11.52
C PRO A 182 -1.08 5.56 -11.60
N PHE A 183 -1.00 4.71 -10.60
CA PHE A 183 -0.13 3.54 -10.66
C PHE A 183 -0.82 2.34 -10.05
N SER A 184 -0.37 1.18 -10.46
CA SER A 184 -0.79 -0.09 -9.89
C SER A 184 0.38 -1.03 -9.69
N ILE A 185 0.30 -1.80 -8.60
CA ILE A 185 1.30 -2.77 -8.17
C ILE A 185 0.57 -4.07 -7.87
N LEU A 186 1.07 -5.15 -8.43
CA LEU A 186 0.63 -6.50 -8.14
C LEU A 186 1.78 -7.27 -7.53
N VAL A 187 1.56 -7.78 -6.32
CA VAL A 187 2.54 -8.60 -5.59
C VAL A 187 1.93 -9.98 -5.43
N LEU A 188 2.58 -10.99 -6.01
CA LEU A 188 2.15 -12.38 -5.98
C LEU A 188 3.23 -13.27 -5.39
N ARG A 189 2.83 -14.33 -4.70
CA ARG A 189 3.69 -15.39 -4.21
C ARG A 189 3.44 -16.66 -5.01
N ALA A 190 4.49 -17.22 -5.59
CA ALA A 190 4.43 -18.52 -6.23
C ALA A 190 4.10 -19.61 -5.20
N GLY A 191 3.18 -20.51 -5.54
CA GLY A 191 2.74 -21.59 -4.67
C GLY A 191 3.82 -22.65 -4.47
N ASN A 192 4.60 -22.96 -5.51
CA ASN A 192 5.59 -24.03 -5.50
C ASN A 192 6.91 -23.60 -4.84
N SER A 193 7.47 -22.46 -5.24
CA SER A 193 8.76 -21.97 -4.71
C SER A 193 8.62 -21.07 -3.48
N GLY A 194 7.43 -20.49 -3.26
CA GLY A 194 7.22 -19.48 -2.23
C GLY A 194 7.82 -18.11 -2.54
N ASN A 195 8.42 -17.92 -3.72
CA ASN A 195 9.04 -16.65 -4.13
C ASN A 195 7.99 -15.59 -4.41
N ILE A 196 8.31 -14.34 -4.05
CA ILE A 196 7.46 -13.18 -4.34
C ILE A 196 7.87 -12.55 -5.67
N ARG A 197 6.88 -12.24 -6.49
CA ARG A 197 7.00 -11.54 -7.78
C ARG A 197 6.17 -10.27 -7.74
N THR A 198 6.81 -9.17 -8.11
CA THR A 198 6.18 -7.84 -8.17
C THR A 198 6.09 -7.35 -9.60
N TYR A 199 4.91 -6.87 -9.96
CA TYR A 199 4.56 -6.29 -11.26
C TYR A 199 4.05 -4.88 -11.05
N VAL A 200 4.46 -3.94 -11.91
CA VAL A 200 4.20 -2.51 -11.72
C VAL A 200 3.77 -1.87 -13.03
N SER A 201 2.75 -1.01 -12.98
CA SER A 201 2.29 -0.20 -14.11
C SER A 201 2.05 1.25 -13.72
N ASN A 202 2.29 2.16 -14.66
CA ASN A 202 2.04 3.60 -14.56
C ASN A 202 0.59 3.97 -14.92
N ASN A 203 -0.32 3.00 -14.86
CA ASN A 203 -1.75 3.19 -15.03
C ASN A 203 -2.51 2.27 -14.05
N ILE A 204 -3.77 2.60 -13.77
CA ILE A 204 -4.67 1.71 -13.05
C ILE A 204 -5.14 0.61 -13.99
N VAL A 205 -5.00 -0.64 -13.58
CA VAL A 205 -5.64 -1.78 -14.23
C VAL A 205 -6.98 -2.04 -13.53
N ASN A 206 -8.07 -1.96 -14.29
CA ASN A 206 -9.41 -2.23 -13.78
C ASN A 206 -9.77 -3.71 -13.92
N PHE A 207 -10.26 -4.29 -12.83
CA PHE A 207 -10.73 -5.67 -12.73
C PHE A 207 -12.25 -5.64 -12.46
N ASP A 208 -13.03 -6.19 -13.38
CA ASP A 208 -14.49 -6.11 -13.44
C ASP A 208 -15.21 -7.43 -13.11
N GLY A 209 -14.47 -8.47 -12.71
CA GLY A 209 -14.96 -9.64 -11.98
C GLY A 209 -16.00 -10.53 -12.70
N THR A 210 -16.26 -10.34 -14.00
CA THR A 210 -17.37 -11.01 -14.72
C THR A 210 -16.93 -11.91 -15.88
N THR A 211 -15.65 -11.91 -16.24
CA THR A 211 -15.01 -12.92 -17.09
C THR A 211 -13.73 -13.36 -16.39
N VAL A 212 -13.18 -14.54 -16.71
CA VAL A 212 -11.79 -14.86 -16.34
C VAL A 212 -10.93 -13.66 -16.80
N ASP A 213 -10.40 -12.84 -15.88
CA ASP A 213 -9.51 -11.72 -16.21
C ASP A 213 -8.30 -12.29 -16.98
N ALA A 214 -8.25 -12.16 -18.32
CA ALA A 214 -7.37 -12.95 -19.19
C ALA A 214 -5.88 -12.96 -18.72
N GLU A 215 -5.45 -14.05 -18.05
CA GLU A 215 -4.23 -14.24 -17.23
C GLU A 215 -3.75 -13.01 -16.44
N LEU A 216 -4.60 -12.57 -15.50
CA LEU A 216 -4.53 -11.34 -14.69
C LEU A 216 -4.07 -10.12 -15.52
N LYS A 217 -4.76 -10.00 -16.66
CA LYS A 217 -4.55 -9.10 -17.80
C LYS A 217 -3.04 -8.99 -18.14
N ASP A 218 -2.48 -10.17 -18.44
CA ASP A 218 -1.09 -10.49 -18.80
C ASP A 218 -0.04 -9.90 -17.82
N MET A 219 -0.32 -10.10 -16.52
CA MET A 219 0.51 -9.75 -15.35
C MET A 219 1.05 -8.30 -15.29
N ILE A 220 0.22 -7.35 -15.76
CA ILE A 220 0.38 -5.87 -15.63
C ILE A 220 1.47 -5.24 -16.53
N LYS A 221 1.30 -5.33 -17.87
CA LYS A 221 2.16 -4.80 -18.98
C LYS A 221 2.14 -3.27 -19.20
N PRO A 222 3.20 -2.68 -19.84
CA PRO A 222 3.42 -2.84 -21.30
C PRO A 222 4.36 -3.99 -21.68
N GLU A 223 5.32 -4.33 -20.81
CA GLU A 223 6.26 -5.46 -20.87
C GLU A 223 7.09 -5.48 -19.57
N ASN A 224 7.04 -6.57 -18.79
CA ASN A 224 6.99 -6.50 -17.31
C ASN A 224 8.33 -6.53 -16.56
N GLN A 225 8.39 -5.80 -15.42
CA GLN A 225 9.48 -5.63 -14.41
C GLN A 225 10.33 -4.36 -14.57
N LYS A 226 9.72 -3.20 -14.29
CA LYS A 226 10.42 -1.91 -14.25
C LYS A 226 10.55 -1.38 -12.83
N GLU A 227 11.62 -0.61 -12.61
CA GLU A 227 11.75 0.19 -11.39
C GLU A 227 10.71 1.31 -11.40
N LEU A 228 10.05 1.54 -10.26
CA LEU A 228 9.13 2.66 -10.09
C LEU A 228 9.68 3.61 -9.04
N ASN A 229 9.80 4.88 -9.41
CA ASN A 229 10.24 5.94 -8.51
C ASN A 229 9.03 6.78 -8.09
N PHE A 230 8.89 6.99 -6.80
CA PHE A 230 7.81 7.77 -6.20
C PHE A 230 8.38 9.07 -5.65
N CYS A 231 7.90 10.20 -6.16
CA CYS A 231 8.11 11.49 -5.53
C CYS A 231 6.99 11.72 -4.52
N ILE A 232 7.33 11.75 -3.23
CA ILE A 232 6.37 11.97 -2.15
C ILE A 232 6.35 13.46 -1.84
N MET A 233 5.15 14.05 -1.76
CA MET A 233 4.98 15.40 -1.22
C MET A 233 3.85 15.42 -0.18
N PRO A 234 4.06 16.09 0.97
CA PRO A 234 3.02 16.21 1.99
C PRO A 234 1.79 16.94 1.43
N SER A 235 0.61 16.43 1.74
CA SER A 235 -0.64 17.01 1.26
C SER A 235 -0.90 18.35 1.95
N GLY A 236 -1.49 19.30 1.22
CA GLY A 236 -1.85 20.61 1.76
C GLY A 236 -0.67 21.53 2.10
N TYR A 237 0.56 21.21 1.68
CA TYR A 237 1.72 22.06 1.95
C TYR A 237 2.69 22.13 0.76
N SER A 238 2.57 23.19 -0.06
CA SER A 238 3.47 23.50 -1.19
C SER A 238 4.76 24.21 -0.78
N GLY A 239 4.98 24.42 0.52
CA GLY A 239 6.09 25.25 1.04
C GLY A 239 7.39 24.50 1.35
N TYR A 240 7.44 23.17 1.21
CA TYR A 240 8.67 22.42 1.48
C TYR A 240 9.70 22.70 0.38
N ARG A 241 10.75 23.45 0.74
CA ARG A 241 11.89 23.82 -0.13
C ARG A 241 13.17 23.04 0.18
N GLY A 242 13.09 22.02 1.02
CA GLY A 242 14.22 21.17 1.38
C GLY A 242 14.49 20.08 0.33
N ALA A 243 15.54 19.30 0.56
CA ALA A 243 15.89 18.16 -0.29
C ALA A 243 14.77 17.11 -0.28
N LYS A 244 14.19 16.84 -1.45
CA LYS A 244 13.17 15.80 -1.60
C LYS A 244 13.84 14.43 -1.71
N THR A 245 13.23 13.47 -1.03
CA THR A 245 13.59 12.04 -1.01
C THR A 245 12.58 11.27 -1.86
N ALA A 246 13.07 10.62 -2.91
CA ALA A 246 12.27 9.70 -3.69
C ALA A 246 12.33 8.30 -3.07
N LEU A 247 11.26 7.52 -3.21
CA LEU A 247 11.31 6.08 -2.95
C LEU A 247 11.42 5.33 -4.27
N ARG A 248 12.25 4.30 -4.30
CA ARG A 248 12.35 3.38 -5.43
C ARG A 248 11.81 2.02 -5.04
N LEU A 249 10.93 1.49 -5.87
CA LEU A 249 10.57 0.09 -5.89
C LEU A 249 11.36 -0.59 -7.01
N ASN A 250 12.21 -1.54 -6.66
CA ASN A 250 13.06 -2.24 -7.63
C ASN A 250 12.23 -3.19 -8.52
N ALA A 251 12.68 -3.36 -9.75
CA ALA A 251 12.20 -4.43 -10.60
C ALA A 251 12.42 -5.79 -9.91
N HIS A 252 11.47 -6.73 -10.05
CA HIS A 252 11.51 -8.07 -9.43
C HIS A 252 11.61 -8.10 -7.90
N ALA A 253 11.22 -7.04 -7.24
CA ALA A 253 11.08 -6.98 -5.79
C ALA A 253 10.42 -8.26 -5.20
N SER A 254 11.15 -8.96 -4.32
CA SER A 254 10.76 -10.26 -3.76
C SER A 254 10.62 -10.25 -2.23
N GLY A 255 10.66 -9.08 -1.58
CA GLY A 255 10.49 -8.98 -0.13
C GLY A 255 10.49 -7.56 0.42
N SER A 256 10.43 -7.40 1.74
CA SER A 256 10.33 -6.09 2.42
C SER A 256 11.54 -5.14 2.22
N GLY A 257 12.67 -5.66 1.72
CA GLY A 257 13.80 -4.85 1.26
C GLY A 257 13.65 -4.26 -0.15
N ALA A 258 12.52 -4.50 -0.81
CA ALA A 258 12.24 -4.07 -2.17
C ALA A 258 12.14 -2.55 -2.35
N VAL A 259 11.81 -1.83 -1.27
CA VAL A 259 11.59 -0.39 -1.28
C VAL A 259 12.78 0.32 -0.65
N GLN A 260 13.45 1.13 -1.44
CA GLN A 260 14.67 1.85 -1.07
C GLN A 260 14.45 3.35 -1.05
N TYR A 261 15.11 4.03 -0.12
CA TYR A 261 15.24 5.49 -0.16
C TYR A 261 16.30 5.87 -1.19
N LEU A 262 15.99 6.82 -2.05
CA LEU A 262 16.97 7.45 -2.92
C LEU A 262 17.61 8.63 -2.20
N ASN A 263 18.92 8.78 -2.34
CA ASN A 263 19.59 9.98 -1.83
C ASN A 263 19.16 11.23 -2.62
N THR A 264 19.56 12.42 -2.17
CA THR A 264 19.15 13.69 -2.81
C THR A 264 19.54 13.78 -4.28
N GLU A 265 20.74 13.31 -4.64
CA GLU A 265 21.22 13.35 -6.02
C GLU A 265 20.42 12.39 -6.93
N GLN A 266 20.18 11.16 -6.47
CA GLN A 266 19.35 10.18 -7.15
C GLN A 266 17.90 10.64 -7.28
N SER A 267 17.37 11.31 -6.26
CA SER A 267 16.01 11.88 -6.26
C SER A 267 15.87 12.99 -7.31
N ASN A 268 16.87 13.86 -7.44
CA ASN A 268 16.90 14.87 -8.49
C ASN A 268 16.97 14.23 -9.89
N ASN A 269 17.75 13.16 -10.05
CA ASN A 269 17.91 12.48 -11.35
C ASN A 269 16.62 11.79 -11.83
N VAL A 270 15.70 11.42 -10.92
CA VAL A 270 14.39 10.86 -11.27
C VAL A 270 13.28 11.93 -11.36
N GLY A 271 13.65 13.21 -11.32
CA GLY A 271 12.72 14.34 -11.49
C GLY A 271 11.95 14.73 -10.23
N CYS A 272 12.37 14.26 -9.05
CA CYS A 272 11.81 14.72 -7.78
C CYS A 272 12.53 16.00 -7.33
N HIS A 273 12.05 17.14 -7.79
CA HIS A 273 12.50 18.49 -7.37
C HIS A 273 11.54 19.12 -6.38
#